data_AF-E5L4N7-F1
#
_entry.id   AF-E5L4N7-F1
#
_cell.length_a   1.000
_cell.length_b   1.000
_cell.length_c   1.000
_cell.angle_alpha   90.00
_cell.angle_beta   90.00
_cell.angle_gamma   90.00
#
_symmetry.space_group_name_H-M   'P 1'
#
loop_
_entity.id
_entity.type
_entity.pdbx_description
1 polymer ?
#
loop_
_entity_poly.entity_id
_entity_poly.type
_entity_poly.pdbx_seq_one_letter_code
_entity_poly.pdbx_strand_id
1 'polypeptide(L)'
;RYLRASVIDSYKLLKEGKELTNDEVFLACALGWCIEWLQAYFLVLDDIMDNSVTRRGQPCWYRQPKVGLIAANDGIILRNHIPRILKKHFRQKPYYVDLLDLFNEVEFQTASGQMIDLITTLEGEKDLSKYSLPLHRRIVQYKTAYYSFYLPVACALLMAGENLENHVNVKDTLIEMGIYFQVQDDISGL
;
A
#
# COMPACT_ATOMS: atom_id res chain seq x y z
N ARG A 1 -1.53 11.36 4.55
CA ARG A 1 -1.14 10.50 5.70
C ARG A 1 0.12 9.78 5.26
N TYR A 2 1.27 10.04 5.89
CA TYR A 2 2.60 9.91 5.29
C TYR A 2 3.15 8.47 5.37
N LEU A 3 2.68 7.56 4.50
CA LEU A 3 3.28 6.22 4.36
C LEU A 3 4.77 6.31 4.00
N ARG A 4 5.14 7.35 3.24
CA ARG A 4 6.53 7.72 2.96
C ARG A 4 7.40 7.89 4.22
N ALA A 5 6.89 8.53 5.26
CA ALA A 5 7.68 8.83 6.47
C ALA A 5 7.94 7.54 7.27
N SER A 6 6.97 6.62 7.27
CA SER A 6 7.04 5.36 8.02
C SER A 6 8.26 4.51 7.66
N VAL A 7 8.71 4.49 6.41
CA VAL A 7 9.93 3.73 6.02
C VAL A 7 11.17 4.33 6.69
N ILE A 8 11.33 5.65 6.62
CA ILE A 8 12.48 6.36 7.16
C ILE A 8 12.48 6.26 8.69
N ASP A 9 11.33 6.48 9.31
CA ASP A 9 11.19 6.47 10.77
C ASP A 9 11.42 5.06 11.32
N SER A 10 10.86 4.03 10.67
CA SER A 10 11.13 2.63 11.03
C SER A 10 12.61 2.28 10.87
N TYR A 11 13.24 2.72 9.78
CA TYR A 11 14.66 2.46 9.54
C TYR A 11 15.57 3.14 10.58
N LYS A 12 15.25 4.38 10.97
CA LYS A 12 15.95 5.09 12.06
C LYS A 12 15.83 4.35 13.39
N LEU A 13 14.65 3.84 13.72
CA LEU A 13 14.42 3.09 14.95
C LEU A 13 15.21 1.77 14.96
N LEU A 14 15.25 1.04 13.84
CA LEU A 14 16.02 -0.20 13.70
C LEU A 14 17.54 0.00 13.81
N LYS A 15 18.04 1.21 13.52
CA LYS A 15 19.45 1.57 13.68
C LYS A 15 19.83 1.99 15.10
N GLU A 16 18.93 1.83 16.07
CA GLU A 16 19.15 2.10 17.50
C GLU A 16 19.68 3.52 17.77
N GLY A 17 19.19 4.50 17.02
CA GLY A 17 19.57 5.91 17.21
C GLY A 17 20.89 6.34 16.57
N LYS A 18 21.53 5.47 15.77
CA LYS A 18 22.66 5.88 14.93
C LYS A 18 22.20 6.86 13.84
N GLU A 19 23.03 7.86 13.54
CA GLU A 19 22.76 8.75 12.42
C GLU A 19 22.76 7.98 11.10
N LEU A 20 21.74 8.24 10.28
CA LEU A 20 21.65 7.68 8.94
C LEU A 20 22.58 8.45 8.01
N THR A 21 23.29 7.72 7.16
CA THR A 21 24.02 8.32 6.04
C THR A 21 23.08 8.93 5.02
N ASN A 22 23.58 9.88 4.22
CA ASN A 22 22.79 10.47 3.13
C ASN A 22 22.28 9.42 2.11
N ASP A 23 23.05 8.35 1.85
CA ASP A 23 22.63 7.24 0.98
C ASP A 23 21.46 6.46 1.61
N GLU A 24 21.55 6.13 2.89
CA GLU A 24 20.48 5.44 3.62
C GLU A 24 19.18 6.25 3.66
N VAL A 25 19.27 7.55 3.94
CA VAL A 25 18.10 8.45 3.92
C VAL A 25 17.50 8.50 2.52
N PHE A 26 18.32 8.62 1.48
CA PHE A 26 17.87 8.64 0.10
C PHE A 26 17.16 7.34 -0.30
N LEU A 27 17.74 6.18 0.04
CA LEU A 27 17.17 4.87 -0.28
C LEU A 27 15.86 4.63 0.48
N ALA A 28 15.80 4.98 1.77
CA ALA A 28 14.57 4.89 2.55
C ALA A 28 13.48 5.80 1.98
N CYS A 29 13.84 7.03 1.54
CA CYS A 29 12.92 7.91 0.81
C CYS A 29 12.45 7.27 -0.50
N ALA A 30 13.33 6.62 -1.27
CA ALA A 30 12.99 6.01 -2.54
C ALA A 30 12.00 4.85 -2.35
N LEU A 31 12.17 4.00 -1.33
CA LEU A 31 11.18 2.97 -0.99
C LEU A 31 9.86 3.60 -0.51
N GLY A 32 9.92 4.62 0.34
CA GLY A 32 8.73 5.37 0.74
C GLY A 32 7.95 5.93 -0.46
N TRP A 33 8.64 6.43 -1.48
CA TRP A 33 8.02 6.85 -2.74
C TRP A 33 7.44 5.69 -3.55
N CYS A 34 8.08 4.53 -3.59
CA CYS A 34 7.51 3.33 -4.22
C CYS A 34 6.15 2.95 -3.59
N ILE A 35 6.02 3.08 -2.26
CA ILE A 35 4.77 2.81 -1.55
C ILE A 35 3.70 3.86 -1.91
N GLU A 36 4.07 5.14 -1.99
CA GLU A 36 3.15 6.20 -2.45
C GLU A 36 2.73 6.00 -3.92
N TRP A 37 3.63 5.51 -4.79
CA TRP A 37 3.29 5.13 -6.17
C TRP A 37 2.30 3.95 -6.21
N LEU A 38 2.50 2.95 -5.35
CA LEU A 38 1.59 1.81 -5.22
C LEU A 38 0.20 2.27 -4.73
N GLN A 39 0.16 3.12 -3.72
CA GLN A 39 -1.09 3.69 -3.23
C GLN A 39 -1.78 4.55 -4.29
N ALA A 40 -1.04 5.40 -5.02
CA ALA A 40 -1.61 6.22 -6.08
C ALA A 40 -2.20 5.37 -7.22
N TYR A 41 -1.52 4.28 -7.60
CA TYR A 41 -2.04 3.29 -8.53
C TYR A 41 -3.40 2.74 -8.09
N PHE A 42 -3.49 2.22 -6.86
CA PHE A 42 -4.75 1.66 -6.35
C PHE A 42 -5.84 2.71 -6.24
N LEU A 43 -5.55 3.92 -5.72
CA LEU A 43 -6.54 4.99 -5.58
C LEU A 43 -7.11 5.45 -6.94
N VAL A 44 -6.30 5.50 -7.99
CA VAL A 44 -6.78 5.89 -9.33
C VAL A 44 -7.79 4.86 -9.87
N LEU A 45 -7.54 3.56 -9.65
CA LEU A 45 -8.46 2.51 -10.08
C LEU A 45 -9.69 2.40 -9.17
N ASP A 46 -9.49 2.50 -7.86
CA ASP A 46 -10.56 2.50 -6.84
C ASP A 46 -11.55 3.65 -7.09
N ASP A 47 -11.05 4.86 -7.39
CA ASP A 47 -11.89 6.00 -7.76
C ASP A 47 -12.81 5.70 -8.97
N ILE A 48 -12.32 4.93 -9.95
CA ILE A 48 -13.10 4.54 -11.13
C ILE A 48 -14.16 3.49 -10.74
N MET A 49 -13.77 2.46 -9.98
CA MET A 49 -14.64 1.35 -9.59
C MET A 49 -15.76 1.79 -8.65
N ASP A 50 -15.45 2.72 -7.74
CA ASP A 50 -16.40 3.25 -6.74
C ASP A 50 -17.17 4.47 -7.28
N ASN A 51 -16.95 4.85 -8.53
CA ASN A 51 -17.54 6.01 -9.17
C ASN A 51 -17.33 7.33 -8.38
N SER A 52 -16.17 7.45 -7.71
CA SER A 52 -15.85 8.56 -6.82
C SER A 52 -15.82 9.92 -7.53
N VAL A 53 -16.15 10.99 -6.80
CA VAL A 53 -16.20 12.36 -7.34
C VAL A 53 -14.93 13.14 -7.02
N THR A 54 -14.46 13.06 -5.76
CA THR A 54 -13.30 13.81 -5.29
C THR A 54 -12.32 12.96 -4.50
N ARG A 55 -11.03 13.27 -4.63
CA ARG A 55 -9.93 12.67 -3.87
C ARG A 55 -8.96 13.78 -3.47
N ARG A 56 -8.59 13.84 -2.18
CA ARG A 56 -7.65 14.84 -1.64
C ARG A 56 -8.08 16.30 -1.95
N GLY A 57 -9.39 16.57 -1.89
CA GLY A 57 -9.96 17.91 -2.12
C GLY A 57 -10.00 18.36 -3.58
N GLN A 58 -9.73 17.47 -4.54
CA GLN A 58 -9.78 17.75 -5.98
C GLN A 58 -10.63 16.70 -6.71
N PRO A 59 -11.11 16.96 -7.93
CA PRO A 59 -11.77 15.94 -8.75
C PRO A 59 -10.87 14.71 -8.92
N CYS A 60 -11.45 13.51 -8.81
CA CYS A 60 -10.74 12.26 -9.09
C CYS A 60 -10.08 12.30 -10.48
N TRP A 61 -8.95 11.62 -10.66
CA TRP A 61 -8.15 11.73 -11.88
C TRP A 61 -8.97 11.42 -13.15
N TYR A 62 -9.77 10.36 -13.10
CA TYR A 62 -10.64 9.94 -14.21
C TYR A 62 -11.79 10.91 -14.52
N ARG A 63 -12.14 11.82 -13.59
CA ARG A 63 -13.16 12.85 -13.76
C ARG A 63 -12.64 14.09 -14.48
N GLN A 64 -11.33 14.20 -14.69
CA GLN A 64 -10.75 15.34 -15.41
C GLN A 64 -11.23 15.33 -16.88
N PRO A 65 -11.66 16.47 -17.46
CA PRO A 65 -12.31 16.51 -18.77
C PRO A 65 -11.51 15.90 -19.94
N LYS A 66 -10.18 15.84 -19.83
CA LYS A 66 -9.28 15.30 -20.86
C LYS A 66 -8.74 13.90 -20.54
N VAL A 67 -9.13 13.32 -19.41
CA VAL A 67 -8.58 12.04 -18.94
C VAL A 67 -9.60 10.93 -19.15
N GLY A 68 -10.76 10.98 -18.48
CA GLY A 68 -11.74 9.89 -18.57
C GLY A 68 -11.11 8.54 -18.21
N LEU A 69 -11.43 7.50 -18.99
CA LEU A 69 -10.91 6.15 -18.77
C LEU A 69 -9.42 5.96 -19.16
N ILE A 70 -8.75 6.98 -19.72
CA ILE A 70 -7.28 6.96 -19.90
C ILE A 70 -6.60 6.76 -18.53
N ALA A 71 -7.25 7.22 -17.45
CA ALA A 71 -6.83 7.00 -16.07
C ALA A 71 -6.52 5.54 -15.73
N ALA A 72 -7.19 4.56 -16.36
CA ALA A 72 -6.88 3.15 -16.13
C ALA A 72 -5.46 2.80 -16.61
N ASN A 73 -5.08 3.26 -17.81
CA ASN A 73 -3.72 3.10 -18.31
C ASN A 73 -2.72 3.95 -17.52
N ASP A 74 -3.09 5.16 -17.10
CA ASP A 74 -2.23 5.98 -16.24
C ASP A 74 -1.91 5.25 -14.93
N GLY A 75 -2.90 4.62 -14.31
CA GLY A 75 -2.72 3.74 -13.15
C GLY A 75 -1.68 2.64 -13.40
N ILE A 76 -1.76 1.93 -14.53
CA ILE A 76 -0.77 0.91 -14.92
C ILE A 76 0.64 1.53 -15.04
N ILE A 77 0.76 2.76 -15.55
CA ILE A 77 2.04 3.46 -15.61
C ILE A 77 2.55 3.77 -14.19
N LEU A 78 1.67 4.24 -13.28
CA LEU A 78 2.03 4.50 -11.87
C LEU A 78 2.64 3.24 -11.23
N ARG A 79 2.00 2.09 -11.40
CA ARG A 79 2.48 0.77 -10.94
C ARG A 79 3.84 0.42 -11.52
N ASN A 80 4.03 0.65 -12.82
CA ASN A 80 5.29 0.33 -13.50
C ASN A 80 6.46 1.24 -13.10
N HIS A 81 6.23 2.41 -12.50
CA HIS A 81 7.34 3.20 -11.95
C HIS A 81 8.03 2.52 -10.77
N ILE A 82 7.33 1.70 -9.99
CA ILE A 82 7.88 0.99 -8.83
C ILE A 82 9.09 0.12 -9.22
N PRO A 83 8.96 -0.90 -10.11
CA PRO A 83 10.12 -1.71 -10.49
C PRO A 83 11.21 -0.91 -11.20
N ARG A 84 10.88 0.24 -11.82
CA ARG A 84 11.88 1.14 -12.43
C ARG A 84 12.73 1.82 -11.38
N ILE A 85 12.13 2.31 -10.29
CA ILE A 85 12.82 2.91 -9.15
C ILE A 85 13.63 1.83 -8.43
N LEU A 86 13.04 0.67 -8.15
CA LEU A 86 13.72 -0.47 -7.50
C LEU A 86 14.95 -0.90 -8.30
N LYS A 87 14.81 -1.12 -9.61
CA LYS A 87 15.93 -1.48 -10.48
C LYS A 87 17.01 -0.40 -10.55
N LYS A 88 16.63 0.88 -10.52
CA LYS A 88 17.60 1.99 -10.63
C LYS A 88 18.48 2.10 -9.39
N HIS A 89 17.91 1.96 -8.21
CA HIS A 89 18.58 2.29 -6.95
C HIS A 89 18.99 1.07 -6.11
N PHE A 90 18.33 -0.07 -6.29
CA PHE A 90 18.49 -1.24 -5.43
C PHE A 90 19.09 -2.45 -6.14
N ARG A 91 19.23 -2.47 -7.48
CA ARG A 91 19.71 -3.66 -8.24
C ARG A 91 21.04 -4.28 -7.78
N GLN A 92 21.88 -3.53 -7.07
CA GLN A 92 23.18 -3.97 -6.54
C GLN A 92 23.13 -4.29 -5.04
N LYS A 93 22.02 -3.99 -4.36
CA LYS A 93 21.83 -4.30 -2.95
C LYS A 93 21.48 -5.79 -2.82
N PRO A 94 21.94 -6.46 -1.75
CA PRO A 94 21.71 -7.90 -1.56
C PRO A 94 20.22 -8.25 -1.45
N TYR A 95 19.40 -7.33 -0.93
CA TYR A 95 17.96 -7.49 -0.73
C TYR A 95 17.09 -7.02 -1.93
N TYR A 96 17.67 -6.91 -3.13
CA TYR A 96 16.94 -6.41 -4.31
C TYR A 96 15.77 -7.32 -4.71
N VAL A 97 16.01 -8.63 -4.72
CA VAL A 97 15.00 -9.63 -5.12
C VAL A 97 13.88 -9.66 -4.07
N ASP A 98 14.24 -9.62 -2.79
CA ASP A 98 13.28 -9.57 -1.69
C ASP A 98 12.37 -8.34 -1.78
N LEU A 99 12.90 -7.19 -2.19
CA LEU A 99 12.07 -6.00 -2.45
C LEU A 99 11.11 -6.21 -3.62
N LEU A 100 11.55 -6.82 -4.72
CA LEU A 100 10.65 -7.09 -5.85
C LEU A 100 9.51 -8.04 -5.43
N ASP A 101 9.84 -9.12 -4.73
CA ASP A 101 8.88 -10.11 -4.27
C ASP A 101 7.91 -9.50 -3.24
N LEU A 102 8.42 -8.71 -2.28
CA LEU A 102 7.62 -8.00 -1.30
C LEU A 102 6.58 -7.07 -1.96
N PHE A 103 7.00 -6.24 -2.93
CA PHE A 103 6.08 -5.33 -3.62
C PHE A 103 5.05 -6.08 -4.46
N ASN A 104 5.44 -7.15 -5.17
CA ASN A 104 4.52 -7.95 -5.97
C ASN A 104 3.50 -8.70 -5.10
N GLU A 105 3.94 -9.29 -3.98
CA GLU A 105 3.08 -10.01 -3.05
C GLU A 105 2.07 -9.06 -2.39
N VAL A 106 2.51 -7.89 -1.92
CA VAL A 106 1.61 -6.90 -1.32
C VAL A 106 0.66 -6.30 -2.36
N GLU A 107 1.10 -6.10 -3.60
CA GLU A 107 0.23 -5.71 -4.72
C GLU A 107 -0.86 -6.77 -4.94
N PHE A 108 -0.49 -8.05 -4.99
CA PHE A 108 -1.43 -9.16 -5.15
C PHE A 108 -2.43 -9.27 -4.00
N GLN A 109 -1.97 -9.12 -2.76
CA GLN A 109 -2.81 -9.11 -1.58
C GLN A 109 -3.82 -7.97 -1.62
N THR A 110 -3.38 -6.78 -2.00
CA THR A 110 -4.23 -5.58 -2.09
C THR A 110 -5.28 -5.73 -3.20
N ALA A 111 -4.89 -6.21 -4.37
CA ALA A 111 -5.80 -6.51 -5.48
C ALA A 111 -6.83 -7.60 -5.09
N SER A 112 -6.40 -8.62 -4.34
CA SER A 112 -7.28 -9.67 -3.82
C SER A 112 -8.29 -9.12 -2.81
N GLY A 113 -7.86 -8.21 -1.93
CA GLY A 113 -8.74 -7.48 -1.01
C GLY A 113 -9.78 -6.66 -1.75
N GLN A 114 -9.37 -5.90 -2.77
CA GLN A 114 -10.26 -5.14 -3.64
C GLN A 114 -11.27 -6.03 -4.36
N MET A 115 -10.83 -7.19 -4.87
CA MET A 115 -11.73 -8.15 -5.51
C MET A 115 -12.83 -8.60 -4.55
N ILE A 116 -12.48 -8.97 -3.31
CA ILE A 116 -13.45 -9.40 -2.29
C ILE A 116 -14.43 -8.27 -1.94
N ASP A 117 -13.94 -7.03 -1.86
CA ASP A 117 -14.74 -5.84 -1.59
C ASP A 117 -15.80 -5.61 -2.67
N LEU A 118 -15.38 -5.62 -3.95
CA LEU A 118 -16.26 -5.41 -5.10
C LEU A 118 -17.31 -6.51 -5.20
N ILE A 119 -16.94 -7.79 -5.07
CA ILE A 119 -17.93 -8.89 -5.19
C ILE A 119 -18.96 -8.86 -4.07
N THR A 120 -18.60 -8.33 -2.90
CA THR A 120 -19.50 -8.21 -1.74
C THR A 120 -20.47 -7.04 -1.91
N THR A 121 -20.04 -5.98 -2.59
CA THR A 121 -20.78 -4.72 -2.76
C THR A 121 -21.46 -4.57 -4.13
N LEU A 122 -21.31 -5.55 -5.03
CA LEU A 122 -21.89 -5.58 -6.39
C LEU A 122 -23.34 -5.08 -6.45
N GLU A 123 -23.57 -4.11 -7.34
CA GLU A 123 -24.86 -3.50 -7.63
C GLU A 123 -25.81 -4.49 -8.33
N GLY A 124 -26.44 -5.37 -7.55
CA GLY A 124 -27.52 -6.24 -8.01
C GLY A 124 -28.58 -6.41 -6.93
N GLU A 125 -28.24 -7.17 -5.90
CA GLU A 125 -29.07 -7.35 -4.71
C GLU A 125 -28.29 -6.91 -3.48
N LYS A 126 -28.64 -5.74 -2.93
CA LYS A 126 -28.15 -5.21 -1.65
C LYS A 126 -28.68 -6.07 -0.51
N ASP A 127 -28.18 -7.29 -0.42
CA ASP A 127 -28.51 -8.24 0.62
C ASP A 127 -27.57 -8.03 1.81
N LEU A 128 -28.10 -7.39 2.85
CA LEU A 128 -27.36 -7.11 4.07
C LEU A 128 -26.90 -8.37 4.80
N SER A 129 -27.48 -9.55 4.51
CA SER A 129 -27.07 -10.82 5.12
C SER A 129 -25.69 -11.29 4.64
N LYS A 130 -25.17 -10.75 3.53
CA LYS A 130 -23.82 -11.03 3.02
C LYS A 130 -22.73 -10.39 3.88
N TYR A 131 -23.06 -9.35 4.64
CA TYR A 131 -22.10 -8.64 5.47
C TYR A 131 -21.90 -9.38 6.79
N SER A 132 -20.64 -9.61 7.15
CA SER A 132 -20.27 -10.20 8.43
C SER A 132 -18.95 -9.60 8.91
N LEU A 133 -18.75 -9.55 10.23
CA LEU A 133 -17.49 -9.08 10.81
C LEU A 133 -16.27 -9.86 10.29
N PRO A 134 -16.29 -11.21 10.12
CA PRO A 134 -15.19 -11.93 9.52
C PRO A 134 -14.89 -11.52 8.08
N LEU A 135 -15.92 -11.22 7.28
CA LEU A 135 -15.75 -10.77 5.89
C LEU A 135 -15.15 -9.37 5.83
N HIS A 136 -15.70 -8.42 6.61
CA HIS A 136 -15.14 -7.06 6.71
C HIS A 136 -13.67 -7.10 7.14
N ARG A 137 -13.36 -7.86 8.20
CA ARG A 137 -11.98 -8.04 8.67
C ARG A 137 -11.06 -8.58 7.56
N ARG A 138 -11.52 -9.53 6.75
CA ARG A 138 -10.75 -10.07 5.63
C ARG A 138 -10.53 -9.03 4.53
N ILE A 139 -11.56 -8.28 4.15
CA ILE A 139 -11.45 -7.19 3.17
C ILE A 139 -10.41 -6.20 3.66
N VAL A 140 -10.54 -5.69 4.88
CA VAL A 140 -9.64 -4.69 5.46
C VAL A 140 -8.20 -5.19 5.57
N GLN A 141 -8.01 -6.42 6.03
CA GLN A 141 -6.69 -7.04 6.14
C GLN A 141 -5.96 -7.01 4.79
N TYR A 142 -6.63 -7.46 3.73
CA TYR A 142 -6.02 -7.58 2.41
C TYR A 142 -5.96 -6.24 1.66
N LYS A 143 -7.06 -5.47 1.65
CA LYS A 143 -7.19 -4.20 0.91
C LYS A 143 -6.34 -3.08 1.53
N THR A 144 -6.17 -3.04 2.85
CA THR A 144 -5.52 -1.89 3.51
C THR A 144 -4.28 -2.27 4.33
N ALA A 145 -4.39 -3.28 5.21
CA ALA A 145 -3.39 -3.47 6.27
C ALA A 145 -1.99 -3.81 5.74
N TYR A 146 -1.89 -4.68 4.72
CA TYR A 146 -0.59 -5.08 4.16
C TYR A 146 0.18 -3.89 3.55
N TYR A 147 -0.42 -3.13 2.64
CA TYR A 147 0.29 -2.05 1.96
C TYR A 147 0.50 -0.81 2.84
N SER A 148 -0.41 -0.56 3.80
CA SER A 148 -0.36 0.66 4.63
C SER A 148 0.49 0.51 5.89
N PHE A 149 0.58 -0.69 6.48
CA PHE A 149 1.27 -0.91 7.75
C PHE A 149 2.45 -1.86 7.62
N TYR A 150 2.26 -3.03 7.01
CA TYR A 150 3.32 -4.03 6.90
C TYR A 150 4.42 -3.62 5.91
N LEU A 151 4.05 -3.23 4.69
CA LEU A 151 5.00 -2.92 3.61
C LEU A 151 6.06 -1.86 3.98
N PRO A 152 5.72 -0.72 4.64
CA PRO A 152 6.73 0.25 5.05
C PRO A 152 7.77 -0.31 6.03
N VAL A 153 7.34 -1.13 7.00
CA VAL A 153 8.22 -1.72 8.01
C VAL A 153 9.05 -2.84 7.41
N ALA A 154 8.46 -3.68 6.56
CA ALA A 154 9.17 -4.73 5.83
C ALA A 154 10.26 -4.15 4.92
N CYS A 155 10.01 -3.02 4.24
CA CYS A 155 11.03 -2.28 3.49
C CYS A 155 12.21 -1.86 4.38
N ALA A 156 11.93 -1.35 5.58
CA ALA A 156 12.96 -0.94 6.53
C ALA A 156 13.77 -2.13 7.08
N LEU A 157 13.11 -3.25 7.38
CA LEU A 157 13.76 -4.50 7.81
C LEU A 157 14.72 -5.04 6.73
N LEU A 158 14.27 -5.13 5.48
CA LEU A 158 15.13 -5.55 4.36
C LEU A 158 16.32 -4.61 4.18
N MET A 159 16.11 -3.29 4.26
CA MET A 159 17.20 -2.31 4.23
C MET A 159 18.19 -2.46 5.40
N ALA A 160 17.75 -3.00 6.53
CA ALA A 160 18.58 -3.26 7.70
C ALA A 160 19.36 -4.59 7.58
N GLY A 161 19.07 -5.40 6.55
CA GLY A 161 19.69 -6.70 6.33
C GLY A 161 18.97 -7.84 7.06
N GLU A 162 17.74 -7.60 7.54
CA GLU A 162 16.93 -8.60 8.23
C GLU A 162 16.25 -9.56 7.26
N ASN A 163 15.99 -10.80 7.70
CA ASN A 163 15.14 -11.75 6.98
C ASN A 163 13.70 -11.65 7.49
N LEU A 164 12.76 -11.31 6.61
CA LEU A 164 11.34 -11.13 6.96
C LEU A 164 10.68 -12.38 7.57
N GLU A 165 11.19 -13.59 7.28
CA GLU A 165 10.69 -14.84 7.88
C GLU A 165 10.91 -14.88 9.40
N ASN A 166 11.92 -14.18 9.91
CA ASN A 166 12.17 -14.07 11.35
C ASN A 166 11.24 -13.05 12.04
N HIS A 167 10.48 -12.28 11.26
CA HIS A 167 9.68 -11.14 11.73
C HIS A 167 8.17 -11.36 11.55
N VAL A 168 7.71 -12.61 11.59
CA VAL A 168 6.26 -12.95 11.48
C VAL A 168 5.43 -12.24 12.55
N ASN A 169 5.90 -12.18 13.80
CA ASN A 169 5.19 -11.48 14.88
C ASN A 169 5.03 -9.97 14.61
N VAL A 170 6.02 -9.36 13.93
CA VAL A 170 5.95 -7.95 13.50
C VAL A 170 4.86 -7.78 12.46
N LYS A 171 4.81 -8.66 11.46
CA LYS A 171 3.73 -8.67 10.45
C LYS A 171 2.37 -8.79 11.13
N ASP A 172 2.16 -9.78 12.00
CA ASP A 172 0.85 -10.01 12.64
C ASP A 172 0.39 -8.79 13.45
N THR A 173 1.31 -8.17 14.20
CA THR A 173 1.02 -6.93 14.95
C THR A 173 0.62 -5.78 14.02
N LEU A 174 1.34 -5.57 12.93
CA LEU A 174 1.07 -4.50 11.96
C LEU A 174 -0.26 -4.72 11.22
N ILE A 175 -0.64 -5.97 10.98
CA ILE A 175 -1.94 -6.30 10.39
C ILE A 175 -3.08 -5.94 11.34
N GLU A 176 -2.97 -6.26 12.63
CA GLU A 176 -4.00 -5.83 13.60
C GLU A 176 -4.10 -4.30 13.69
N MET A 177 -2.97 -3.60 13.66
CA MET A 177 -2.96 -2.13 13.64
C MET A 177 -3.66 -1.58 12.38
N GLY A 178 -3.42 -2.19 11.23
CA GLY A 178 -4.08 -1.81 9.98
C GLY A 178 -5.58 -2.07 9.98
N ILE A 179 -6.02 -3.17 10.60
CA ILE A 179 -7.44 -3.46 10.78
C ILE A 179 -8.10 -2.40 11.66
N TYR A 180 -7.48 -2.11 12.81
CA TYR A 180 -7.97 -1.06 13.72
C TYR A 180 -8.07 0.30 13.03
N PHE A 181 -7.05 0.67 12.25
CA PHE A 181 -7.01 1.93 11.53
C PHE A 181 -8.14 2.07 10.51
N GLN A 182 -8.46 1.02 9.74
CA GLN A 182 -9.53 1.10 8.75
C GLN A 182 -10.90 1.18 9.42
N VAL A 183 -11.11 0.49 10.55
CA VAL A 183 -12.35 0.64 11.33
C VAL A 183 -12.53 2.09 11.79
N GLN A 184 -11.45 2.78 12.19
CA GLN A 184 -11.52 4.21 12.52
C GLN A 184 -11.84 5.09 11.30
N ASP A 185 -11.26 4.77 10.14
CA ASP A 185 -11.50 5.48 8.89
C ASP A 185 -12.96 5.36 8.45
N ASP A 186 -13.52 4.15 8.51
CA ASP A 186 -14.92 3.85 8.21
C ASP A 186 -15.88 4.63 9.15
N ILE A 187 -15.56 4.72 10.45
CA ILE A 187 -16.35 5.51 11.43
C ILE A 187 -16.26 7.01 11.14
N SER A 188 -15.08 7.50 10.73
CA SER A 188 -14.84 8.94 10.49
C SER A 188 -15.37 9.40 9.13
N GLY A 189 -15.63 8.47 8.21
CA GLY A 189 -16.22 8.71 6.90
C GLY A 189 -17.76 8.69 6.88
N LEU A 190 -18.41 8.32 7.98
CA LEU A 190 -19.86 8.49 8.22
C LEU A 190 -20.20 9.94 8.58
#